data_AF-A0A497HYC4-F1
#
_entry.id   AF-A0A497HYC4-F1
#
_cell.length_a   1.000
_cell.length_b   1.000
_cell.length_c   1.000
_cell.angle_alpha   90.00
_cell.angle_beta   90.00
_cell.angle_gamma   90.00
#
_symmetry.space_group_name_H-M   'P 1'
#
loop_
_entity.id
_entity.type
_entity.pdbx_description
1 polymer ?
#
loop_
_entity_poly.entity_id
_entity_poly.type
_entity_poly.pdbx_seq_one_letter_code
_entity_poly.pdbx_strand_id
1 'polypeptide(L)'
;MCGIIGIVSQEYISSKEIIKALKRLEYRGYDSVGYALNDGTIEKDTGQISLFLEKMKDKKFKTGIAHTRWATHGGVSKENAHPHSDCSNNIMIVHNGIIENYLDIKDELLKKGHVFRSETDSEVIAHYFEEKLKNTDIKKAISDFMKEARGTFAVLMIKKGENKIYVFKRDSPLVLGIGEKKFYLSSDIYGFSDKTDKAIFFNDNEFAIVGE
;
A
#
# COMPACT_ATOMS: atom_id res chain seq x y z
N MET A 1 -4.94 9.23 -11.98
CA MET A 1 -3.78 9.08 -11.06
C MET A 1 -4.28 8.34 -9.83
N CYS A 2 -3.61 7.28 -9.38
CA CYS A 2 -4.06 6.46 -8.26
C CYS A 2 -4.09 7.22 -6.90
N GLY A 3 -4.81 6.67 -5.92
CA GLY A 3 -4.85 7.16 -4.55
C GLY A 3 -4.34 6.12 -3.55
N ILE A 4 -3.45 6.52 -2.64
CA ILE A 4 -2.98 5.72 -1.50
C ILE A 4 -3.51 6.31 -0.21
N ILE A 5 -3.97 5.46 0.71
CA ILE A 5 -4.21 5.81 2.12
C ILE A 5 -3.58 4.77 3.04
N GLY A 6 -2.99 5.21 4.15
CA GLY A 6 -2.61 4.37 5.27
C GLY A 6 -3.06 5.00 6.58
N ILE A 7 -3.46 4.19 7.55
CA ILE A 7 -3.80 4.66 8.90
C ILE A 7 -3.10 3.76 9.92
N VAL A 8 -2.43 4.38 10.88
CA VAL A 8 -1.96 3.75 12.12
C VAL A 8 -2.65 4.43 13.28
N SER A 9 -3.31 3.66 14.14
CA SER A 9 -4.12 4.16 15.26
C SER A 9 -3.71 3.47 16.57
N GLN A 10 -3.72 4.22 17.67
CA GLN A 10 -3.55 3.65 19.02
C GLN A 10 -4.76 2.81 19.45
N GLU A 11 -5.94 3.11 18.90
CA GLU A 11 -7.22 2.47 19.22
C GLU A 11 -7.82 1.75 17.99
N TYR A 12 -8.67 0.76 18.24
CA TYR A 12 -9.38 0.06 17.17
C TYR A 12 -10.43 0.97 16.50
N ILE A 13 -10.37 1.10 15.18
CA ILE A 13 -11.25 1.93 14.36
C ILE A 13 -11.94 1.11 13.28
N SER A 14 -13.02 1.66 12.70
CA SER A 14 -13.80 1.01 11.64
C SER A 14 -13.05 1.01 10.31
N SER A 15 -13.05 -0.12 9.59
CA SER A 15 -12.50 -0.23 8.22
C SER A 15 -13.21 0.69 7.23
N LYS A 16 -14.41 1.19 7.54
CA LYS A 16 -15.05 2.24 6.75
C LYS A 16 -14.30 3.57 6.81
N GLU A 17 -13.53 3.86 7.87
CA GLU A 17 -12.75 5.10 7.97
C GLU A 17 -11.68 5.17 6.87
N ILE A 18 -10.93 4.08 6.63
CA ILE A 18 -9.87 4.08 5.62
C ILE A 18 -10.44 4.17 4.20
N ILE A 19 -11.59 3.54 3.93
CA ILE A 19 -12.27 3.65 2.63
C ILE A 19 -12.89 5.04 2.44
N LYS A 20 -13.44 5.67 3.48
CA LYS A 20 -13.93 7.05 3.41
C LYS A 20 -12.78 8.04 3.14
N ALA A 21 -11.63 7.86 3.78
CA ALA A 21 -10.44 8.64 3.49
C ALA A 21 -10.00 8.47 2.02
N LEU A 22 -10.01 7.23 1.53
CA LEU A 22 -9.67 6.91 0.14
C LEU A 22 -10.66 7.52 -0.86
N LYS A 23 -11.95 7.55 -0.52
CA LYS A 23 -13.00 8.19 -1.33
C LYS A 23 -12.73 9.67 -1.57
N ARG A 24 -12.04 10.37 -0.66
CA ARG A 24 -11.65 11.77 -0.87
C ARG A 24 -10.62 11.95 -1.99
N LEU A 25 -9.98 10.87 -2.45
CA LEU A 25 -9.06 10.86 -3.58
C LEU A 25 -9.74 10.45 -4.90
N GLU A 26 -11.05 10.18 -4.91
CA GLU A 26 -11.77 9.66 -6.07
C GLU A 26 -11.73 10.59 -7.29
N TYR A 27 -11.56 11.89 -7.06
CA TYR A 27 -11.48 12.92 -8.10
C TYR A 27 -10.31 12.69 -9.08
N ARG A 28 -9.31 11.87 -8.71
CA ARG A 28 -8.16 11.53 -9.55
C ARG A 28 -8.44 10.42 -10.57
N GLY A 29 -9.61 9.77 -10.47
CA GLY A 29 -10.07 8.66 -11.30
C GLY A 29 -9.41 7.32 -10.97
N TYR A 30 -10.15 6.23 -11.20
CA TYR A 30 -9.76 4.85 -10.86
C TYR A 30 -10.68 3.82 -11.54
N ASP A 31 -10.23 2.57 -11.61
CA ASP A 31 -10.97 1.41 -12.12
C ASP A 31 -11.24 0.33 -11.04
N SER A 32 -10.50 0.36 -9.93
CA SER A 32 -10.61 -0.63 -8.85
C SER A 32 -10.19 -0.05 -7.50
N VAL A 33 -10.60 -0.74 -6.44
CA VAL A 33 -10.45 -0.30 -5.04
C VAL A 33 -10.16 -1.47 -4.12
N GLY A 34 -9.41 -1.24 -3.05
CA GLY A 34 -9.26 -2.22 -1.99
C GLY A 34 -8.55 -1.70 -0.74
N TYR A 35 -8.54 -2.54 0.29
CA TYR A 35 -7.80 -2.31 1.52
C TYR A 35 -7.22 -3.61 2.09
N ALA A 36 -6.19 -3.44 2.92
CA ALA A 36 -5.59 -4.49 3.72
C ALA A 36 -5.43 -4.00 5.16
N LEU A 37 -5.61 -4.92 6.11
CA LEU A 37 -5.45 -4.68 7.54
C LEU A 37 -4.31 -5.51 8.08
N ASN A 38 -3.70 -5.06 9.17
CA ASN A 38 -2.58 -5.77 9.78
C ASN A 38 -2.94 -7.13 10.40
N ASP A 39 -4.20 -7.55 10.42
CA ASP A 39 -4.60 -8.92 10.76
C ASP A 39 -4.47 -9.91 9.58
N GLY A 40 -4.08 -9.43 8.40
CA GLY A 40 -3.99 -10.20 7.16
C GLY A 40 -5.26 -10.18 6.31
N THR A 41 -6.29 -9.43 6.71
CA THR A 41 -7.48 -9.19 5.87
C THR A 41 -7.07 -8.43 4.62
N ILE A 42 -7.53 -8.90 3.46
CA ILE A 42 -7.47 -8.18 2.19
C ILE A 42 -8.88 -8.22 1.57
N GLU A 43 -9.44 -7.05 1.27
CA GLU A 43 -10.69 -6.92 0.53
C GLU A 43 -10.47 -5.94 -0.62
N LYS A 44 -10.74 -6.39 -1.85
CA LYS A 44 -10.55 -5.61 -3.08
C LYS A 44 -11.56 -6.02 -4.12
N ASP A 45 -11.94 -5.08 -4.98
CA ASP A 45 -12.87 -5.29 -6.08
C ASP A 45 -12.67 -4.28 -7.21
N THR A 46 -13.27 -4.56 -8.36
CA THR A 46 -13.35 -3.59 -9.46
C THR A 46 -14.55 -2.66 -9.29
N GLY A 47 -14.51 -1.50 -9.95
CA GLY A 47 -15.60 -0.54 -9.95
C GLY A 47 -15.52 0.50 -8.84
N GLN A 48 -16.68 1.08 -8.50
CA GLN A 48 -16.76 2.31 -7.73
C GLN A 48 -16.59 2.12 -6.22
N ILE A 49 -15.88 3.05 -5.59
CA ILE A 49 -15.63 3.05 -4.14
C ILE A 49 -16.91 3.10 -3.31
N SER A 50 -17.96 3.77 -3.80
CA SER A 50 -19.27 3.82 -3.13
C SER A 50 -19.92 2.43 -3.04
N LEU A 51 -19.89 1.67 -4.14
CA LEU A 51 -20.44 0.30 -4.18
C LEU A 51 -19.59 -0.65 -3.32
N PHE A 52 -18.27 -0.47 -3.30
CA PHE A 52 -17.39 -1.22 -2.42
C PHE A 52 -17.69 -0.94 -0.94
N LEU A 53 -17.88 0.34 -0.58
CA LEU A 53 -18.21 0.77 0.79
C LEU A 53 -19.56 0.24 1.28
N GLU A 54 -20.53 0.09 0.38
CA GLU A 54 -21.86 -0.49 0.70
C GLU A 54 -21.79 -1.99 0.97
N LYS A 55 -20.96 -2.73 0.22
CA LYS A 55 -20.86 -4.19 0.29
C LYS A 55 -19.87 -4.71 1.32
N MET A 56 -18.88 -3.89 1.70
CA MET A 56 -17.80 -4.33 2.59
C MET A 56 -18.32 -4.68 3.99
N LYS A 57 -17.70 -5.69 4.61
CA LYS A 57 -17.95 -5.98 6.02
C LYS A 57 -17.11 -5.04 6.88
N ASP A 58 -17.76 -4.36 7.81
CA ASP A 58 -17.05 -3.48 8.73
C ASP A 58 -16.21 -4.30 9.70
N LYS A 59 -14.93 -3.97 9.80
CA LYS A 59 -13.97 -4.62 10.69
C LYS A 59 -13.28 -3.57 11.55
N LYS A 60 -12.93 -3.97 12.78
CA LYS A 60 -12.13 -3.15 13.66
C LYS A 60 -10.65 -3.42 13.41
N PHE A 61 -9.86 -2.37 13.26
CA PHE A 61 -8.42 -2.48 13.00
C PHE A 61 -7.63 -1.34 13.66
N LYS A 62 -6.32 -1.50 13.82
CA LYS A 62 -5.43 -0.40 14.25
C LYS A 62 -4.52 0.10 13.14
N THR A 63 -4.00 -0.81 12.31
CA THR A 63 -3.15 -0.48 11.16
C THR A 63 -3.72 -1.06 9.86
N GLY A 64 -3.80 -0.23 8.82
CA GLY A 64 -4.30 -0.64 7.52
C GLY A 64 -3.86 0.28 6.39
N ILE A 65 -3.92 -0.23 5.17
CA ILE A 65 -3.60 0.47 3.92
C ILE A 65 -4.74 0.27 2.92
N ALA A 66 -5.00 1.26 2.08
CA ALA A 66 -6.04 1.23 1.07
C ALA A 66 -5.60 1.94 -0.22
N HIS A 67 -6.20 1.55 -1.34
CA HIS A 67 -5.80 2.01 -2.66
C HIS A 67 -6.96 2.11 -3.64
N THR A 68 -6.89 3.12 -4.50
CA THR A 68 -7.64 3.20 -5.75
C THR A 68 -6.65 3.12 -6.90
N ARG A 69 -6.90 2.19 -7.83
CA ARG A 69 -5.98 1.89 -8.93
C ARG A 69 -6.49 2.47 -10.23
N TRP A 70 -5.54 2.94 -11.03
CA TRP A 70 -5.66 3.22 -12.45
C TRP A 70 -4.69 2.30 -13.17
N ALA A 71 -5.19 1.32 -13.93
CA ALA A 71 -4.42 0.24 -14.52
C ALA A 71 -3.37 0.74 -15.52
N THR A 72 -2.13 0.27 -15.37
CA THR A 72 -1.01 0.48 -16.31
C THR A 72 -0.47 -0.85 -16.81
N HIS A 73 -0.13 -1.77 -15.90
CA HIS A 73 0.25 -3.16 -16.19
C HIS A 73 -0.83 -4.13 -15.71
N GLY A 74 -1.29 -5.01 -16.59
CA GLY A 74 -2.38 -5.94 -16.35
C GLY A 74 -3.76 -5.29 -16.44
N GLY A 75 -4.75 -6.06 -16.90
CA GLY A 75 -6.13 -5.59 -17.10
C GLY A 75 -6.84 -5.14 -15.81
N VAL A 76 -8.06 -4.62 -15.96
CA VAL A 76 -8.95 -4.32 -14.82
C VAL A 76 -9.55 -5.64 -14.32
N SER A 77 -9.01 -6.14 -13.22
CA SER A 77 -9.48 -7.35 -12.54
C SER A 77 -9.32 -7.21 -11.03
N LYS A 78 -10.01 -8.06 -10.28
CA LYS A 78 -9.90 -8.10 -8.82
C LYS A 78 -8.49 -8.52 -8.38
N GLU A 79 -7.88 -9.43 -9.13
CA GLU A 79 -6.53 -9.94 -8.89
C GLU A 79 -5.47 -8.85 -9.04
N ASN A 80 -5.63 -7.99 -10.05
CA ASN A 80 -4.74 -6.86 -10.35
C ASN A 80 -5.05 -5.61 -9.51
N ALA A 81 -6.19 -5.55 -8.83
CA ALA A 81 -6.47 -4.48 -7.87
C ALA A 81 -5.50 -4.56 -6.69
N HIS A 82 -5.14 -3.42 -6.10
CA HIS A 82 -4.40 -3.39 -4.84
C HIS A 82 -5.37 -3.58 -3.66
N PRO A 83 -4.89 -4.04 -2.49
CA PRO A 83 -3.50 -4.42 -2.18
C PRO A 83 -3.01 -5.72 -2.81
N HIS A 84 -1.69 -5.83 -2.97
CA HIS A 84 -1.01 -7.09 -3.27
C HIS A 84 -0.41 -7.68 -2.00
N SER A 85 -0.21 -8.99 -1.98
CA SER A 85 0.41 -9.70 -0.86
C SER A 85 1.44 -10.72 -1.33
N ASP A 86 2.30 -11.13 -0.40
CA ASP A 86 3.22 -12.24 -0.58
C ASP A 86 2.49 -13.60 -0.61
N CYS A 87 3.24 -14.70 -0.79
CA CYS A 87 2.62 -16.03 -0.87
C CYS A 87 1.80 -16.38 0.38
N SER A 88 2.21 -15.87 1.54
CA SER A 88 1.67 -16.20 2.87
C SER A 88 0.67 -15.18 3.46
N ASN A 89 0.39 -14.09 2.75
CA ASN A 89 -0.37 -12.94 3.27
C ASN A 89 0.21 -12.35 4.58
N ASN A 90 1.53 -12.44 4.74
CA ASN A 90 2.27 -11.82 5.82
C ASN A 90 2.71 -10.39 5.49
N ILE A 91 2.97 -10.11 4.21
CA ILE A 91 3.36 -8.79 3.71
C ILE A 91 2.26 -8.32 2.75
N MET A 92 1.76 -7.11 2.97
CA MET A 92 0.74 -6.50 2.11
C MET A 92 1.18 -5.11 1.70
N ILE A 93 0.99 -4.77 0.42
CA ILE A 93 1.46 -3.50 -0.16
C ILE A 93 0.37 -2.80 -0.96
N VAL A 94 0.46 -1.46 -0.97
CA VAL A 94 -0.18 -0.59 -1.96
C VAL A 94 0.90 0.26 -2.62
N HIS A 95 0.76 0.56 -3.91
CA HIS A 95 1.82 1.19 -4.69
C HIS A 95 1.24 2.15 -5.74
N ASN A 96 1.86 3.32 -5.84
CA ASN A 96 1.63 4.31 -6.89
C ASN A 96 2.91 4.53 -7.67
N GLY A 97 2.88 4.28 -8.97
CA GLY A 97 4.02 4.43 -9.85
C GLY A 97 4.18 3.21 -10.74
N ILE A 98 5.41 2.99 -11.21
CA ILE A 98 5.79 1.89 -12.09
C ILE A 98 7.15 1.38 -11.63
N ILE A 99 7.25 0.08 -11.38
CA ILE A 99 8.54 -0.62 -11.23
C ILE A 99 8.99 -1.08 -12.62
N GLU A 100 9.91 -0.36 -13.25
CA GLU A 100 10.28 -0.56 -14.65
C GLU A 100 10.99 -1.90 -14.90
N ASN A 101 11.80 -2.36 -13.94
CA ASN A 101 12.52 -3.63 -13.99
C ASN A 101 11.78 -4.76 -13.26
N TYR A 102 10.45 -4.71 -13.18
CA TYR A 102 9.68 -5.73 -12.47
C TYR A 102 9.83 -7.13 -13.07
N LEU A 103 10.06 -7.25 -14.39
CA LEU A 103 10.26 -8.54 -15.05
C LEU A 103 11.54 -9.24 -14.55
N ASP A 104 12.63 -8.49 -14.44
CA ASP A 104 13.90 -9.03 -13.93
C ASP A 104 13.73 -9.55 -12.49
N ILE A 105 13.09 -8.74 -11.64
CA ILE A 105 12.81 -9.09 -10.23
C ILE A 105 11.87 -10.31 -10.17
N LYS A 106 10.82 -10.33 -11.00
CA LYS A 106 9.84 -11.43 -11.06
C LYS A 106 10.51 -12.74 -11.46
N ASP A 107 11.37 -12.73 -12.48
CA ASP A 107 12.06 -13.92 -12.96
C ASP A 107 12.98 -14.53 -11.89
N GLU A 108 13.67 -13.69 -11.11
CA GLU A 108 14.47 -14.17 -9.96
C GLU A 108 13.61 -14.80 -8.87
N LEU A 109 12.48 -14.18 -8.54
CA LEU A 109 11.56 -14.67 -7.51
C LEU A 109 10.85 -15.97 -7.94
N LEU A 110 10.50 -16.11 -9.22
CA LEU A 110 9.95 -17.35 -9.77
C LEU A 110 10.95 -18.51 -9.65
N LYS A 111 12.24 -18.27 -9.95
CA LYS A 111 13.31 -19.28 -9.77
C LYS A 111 13.48 -19.72 -8.32
N LYS A 112 13.10 -18.85 -7.37
CA LYS A 112 13.12 -19.13 -5.92
C LYS A 112 11.81 -19.75 -5.40
N GLY A 113 10.85 -20.00 -6.27
CA GLY A 113 9.60 -20.70 -5.94
C GLY A 113 8.44 -19.81 -5.48
N HIS A 114 8.54 -18.49 -5.66
CA HIS A 114 7.41 -17.59 -5.38
C HIS A 114 6.29 -17.78 -6.42
N VAL A 115 5.04 -17.65 -5.98
CA VAL A 115 3.85 -17.81 -6.84
C VAL A 115 3.12 -16.48 -6.96
N PHE A 116 3.17 -15.90 -8.17
CA PHE A 116 2.48 -14.67 -8.52
C PHE A 116 1.03 -14.94 -8.91
N ARG A 117 0.12 -14.05 -8.51
CA ARG A 117 -1.33 -14.14 -8.74
C ARG A 117 -1.85 -13.02 -9.64
N SER A 118 -1.02 -12.03 -9.95
CA SER A 118 -1.36 -10.88 -10.77
C SER A 118 -0.38 -10.67 -11.92
N GLU A 119 -0.78 -9.81 -12.85
CA GLU A 119 0.02 -9.36 -13.98
C GLU A 119 0.75 -8.05 -13.70
N THR A 120 0.57 -7.49 -12.50
CA THR A 120 1.07 -6.15 -12.15
C THR A 120 2.56 -6.18 -11.83
N ASP A 121 3.22 -5.06 -12.12
CA ASP A 121 4.55 -4.74 -11.62
C ASP A 121 4.57 -4.66 -10.08
N SER A 122 3.46 -4.26 -9.47
CA SER A 122 3.34 -3.99 -8.04
C SER A 122 3.48 -5.22 -7.15
N GLU A 123 3.05 -6.40 -7.61
CA GLU A 123 3.13 -7.64 -6.81
C GLU A 123 4.58 -8.07 -6.53
N VAL A 124 5.53 -7.71 -7.40
CA VAL A 124 6.95 -8.04 -7.18
C VAL A 124 7.48 -7.42 -5.89
N ILE A 125 6.92 -6.29 -5.45
CA ILE A 125 7.31 -5.61 -4.22
C ILE A 125 7.02 -6.51 -3.02
N ALA A 126 5.82 -7.10 -2.92
CA ALA A 126 5.45 -7.96 -1.80
C ALA A 126 6.35 -9.21 -1.72
N HIS A 127 6.59 -9.87 -2.85
CA HIS A 127 7.47 -11.03 -2.92
C HIS A 127 8.96 -10.70 -2.73
N TYR A 128 9.41 -9.51 -3.13
CA TYR A 128 10.77 -9.05 -2.84
C TYR A 128 11.04 -9.02 -1.34
N PHE A 129 10.12 -8.42 -0.57
CA PHE A 129 10.24 -8.37 0.88
C PHE A 129 10.03 -9.75 1.52
N GLU A 130 9.15 -10.59 0.99
CA GLU A 130 9.00 -11.99 1.42
C GLU A 130 10.33 -12.75 1.36
N GLU A 131 11.08 -12.57 0.27
CA GLU A 131 12.36 -13.24 0.06
C GLU A 131 13.48 -12.63 0.90
N LYS A 132 13.66 -11.30 0.87
CA LYS A 132 14.79 -10.64 1.53
C LYS A 132 14.72 -10.76 3.05
N LEU A 133 13.52 -10.67 3.64
CA LEU A 133 13.33 -10.73 5.09
C LEU A 133 13.64 -12.10 5.71
N LYS A 134 13.88 -13.15 4.91
CA LYS A 134 14.41 -14.43 5.39
C LYS A 134 15.83 -14.29 5.98
N ASN A 135 16.62 -13.35 5.45
CA ASN A 135 18.05 -13.25 5.73
C ASN A 135 18.51 -11.85 6.18
N THR A 136 17.64 -10.83 6.14
CA THR A 136 17.99 -9.45 6.52
C THR A 136 16.87 -8.75 7.29
N ASP A 137 17.22 -7.68 8.00
CA ASP A 137 16.24 -6.79 8.62
C ASP A 137 15.52 -5.89 7.60
N ILE A 138 14.42 -5.29 8.05
CA ILE A 138 13.51 -4.51 7.21
C ILE A 138 14.11 -3.21 6.68
N LYS A 139 14.95 -2.52 7.45
CA LYS A 139 15.55 -1.25 7.00
C LYS A 139 16.53 -1.53 5.87
N LYS A 140 17.32 -2.60 6.03
CA LYS A 140 18.24 -3.06 4.99
C LYS A 140 17.49 -3.54 3.74
N ALA A 141 16.42 -4.33 3.91
CA ALA A 141 15.58 -4.76 2.80
C ALA A 141 14.96 -3.59 2.02
N ILE A 142 14.48 -2.55 2.69
CA ILE A 142 13.96 -1.34 2.04
C ILE A 142 15.07 -0.61 1.29
N SER A 143 16.24 -0.41 1.93
CA SER A 143 17.38 0.24 1.29
C SER A 143 17.85 -0.50 0.04
N ASP A 144 17.86 -1.84 0.07
CA ASP A 144 18.26 -2.66 -1.06
C ASP A 144 17.20 -2.62 -2.17
N PHE A 145 15.91 -2.71 -1.84
CA PHE A 145 14.82 -2.55 -2.81
C PHE A 145 14.92 -1.21 -3.54
N MET A 146 15.12 -0.10 -2.80
CA MET A 146 15.21 1.23 -3.40
C MET A 146 16.43 1.38 -4.32
N LYS A 147 17.53 0.65 -4.07
CA LYS A 147 18.70 0.65 -4.98
C LYS A 147 18.48 -0.18 -6.23
N GLU A 148 17.77 -1.29 -6.10
CA GLU A 148 17.56 -2.28 -7.16
C GLU A 148 16.39 -1.92 -8.09
N ALA A 149 15.31 -1.38 -7.53
CA ALA A 149 14.12 -0.99 -8.27
C ALA A 149 14.36 0.27 -9.11
N ARG A 150 13.93 0.22 -10.37
CA ARG A 150 13.94 1.32 -11.35
C ARG A 150 12.53 1.85 -11.56
N GLY A 151 12.43 3.12 -11.90
CA GLY A 151 11.16 3.83 -12.08
C GLY A 151 10.75 4.65 -10.85
N THR A 152 9.48 5.01 -10.84
CA THR A 152 8.87 5.89 -9.82
C THR A 152 7.96 5.07 -8.94
N PHE A 153 7.97 5.26 -7.62
CA PHE A 153 7.09 4.53 -6.71
C PHE A 153 6.83 5.31 -5.43
N ALA A 154 5.63 5.17 -4.89
CA ALA A 154 5.30 5.44 -3.49
C ALA A 154 4.61 4.20 -2.95
N VAL A 155 5.16 3.63 -1.88
CA VAL A 155 4.70 2.36 -1.34
C VAL A 155 4.37 2.49 0.12
N LEU A 156 3.20 1.96 0.49
CA LEU A 156 2.92 1.60 1.88
C LEU A 156 2.92 0.08 1.99
N MET A 157 3.66 -0.41 2.96
CA MET A 157 3.73 -1.83 3.28
C MET A 157 3.37 -2.06 4.74
N ILE A 158 2.56 -3.08 5.00
CA ILE A 158 2.24 -3.56 6.34
C ILE A 158 2.66 -5.02 6.47
N LYS A 159 3.01 -5.40 7.69
CA LYS A 159 3.24 -6.80 8.07
C LYS A 159 2.13 -7.27 9.00
N LYS A 160 1.71 -8.52 8.80
CA LYS A 160 0.69 -9.14 9.64
C LYS A 160 1.15 -9.16 11.10
N GLY A 161 0.27 -8.73 12.00
CA GLY A 161 0.51 -8.65 13.45
C GLY A 161 1.22 -7.38 13.93
N GLU A 162 1.72 -6.52 13.04
CA GLU A 162 2.48 -5.32 13.44
C GLU A 162 1.61 -4.06 13.38
N ASN A 163 1.71 -3.17 14.38
CA ASN A 163 1.00 -1.88 14.42
C ASN A 163 1.82 -0.73 13.84
N LYS A 164 2.32 -0.91 12.61
CA LYS A 164 3.14 0.08 11.91
C LYS A 164 3.05 -0.08 10.39
N ILE A 165 3.30 1.01 9.68
CA ILE A 165 3.40 1.07 8.23
C ILE A 165 4.84 1.40 7.86
N TYR A 166 5.39 0.62 6.93
CA TYR A 166 6.66 0.86 6.29
C TYR A 166 6.42 1.67 5.02
N VAL A 167 7.16 2.76 4.87
CA VAL A 167 6.92 3.78 3.86
C VAL A 167 8.21 4.00 3.10
N PHE A 168 8.15 4.01 1.77
CA PHE A 168 9.29 4.41 0.94
C PHE A 168 8.82 4.96 -0.40
N LYS A 169 9.55 5.94 -0.94
CA LYS A 169 9.21 6.55 -2.23
C LYS A 169 10.39 7.03 -3.06
N ARG A 170 10.12 7.18 -4.36
CA ARG A 170 10.91 7.86 -5.39
C ARG A 170 9.97 8.43 -6.44
N ASP A 171 9.99 9.74 -6.66
CA ASP A 171 9.31 10.46 -7.74
C ASP A 171 7.78 10.28 -7.81
N SER A 172 7.15 9.79 -6.73
CA SER A 172 5.69 9.68 -6.57
C SER A 172 5.24 10.34 -5.25
N PRO A 173 4.20 11.20 -5.22
CA PRO A 173 3.82 11.95 -4.02
C PRO A 173 3.40 11.07 -2.85
N LEU A 174 3.88 11.42 -1.65
CA LEU A 174 3.48 10.80 -0.40
C LEU A 174 3.65 11.78 0.76
N VAL A 175 2.68 11.81 1.67
CA VAL A 175 2.64 12.74 2.80
C VAL A 175 2.12 12.02 4.06
N LEU A 176 2.73 12.33 5.20
CA LEU A 176 2.33 11.88 6.53
C LEU A 176 1.56 13.00 7.25
N GLY A 177 0.29 12.76 7.55
CA GLY A 177 -0.52 13.56 8.47
C GLY A 177 -0.38 13.09 9.92
N ILE A 178 -0.22 14.03 10.85
CA ILE A 178 -0.06 13.75 12.29
C ILE A 178 -1.32 14.17 13.04
N GLY A 179 -2.15 13.21 13.44
CA GLY A 179 -3.27 13.42 14.35
C GLY A 179 -2.89 13.15 15.81
N GLU A 180 -3.83 13.30 16.74
CA GLU A 180 -3.56 13.12 18.18
C GLU A 180 -3.24 11.67 18.57
N LYS A 181 -4.00 10.71 18.05
CA LYS A 181 -3.85 9.26 18.34
C LYS A 181 -3.68 8.42 17.07
N LYS A 182 -3.50 9.09 15.93
CA LYS A 182 -3.52 8.48 14.60
C LYS A 182 -2.47 9.14 13.71
N PHE A 183 -1.78 8.32 12.93
CA PHE A 183 -1.02 8.76 11.79
C PHE A 183 -1.76 8.42 10.51
N TYR A 184 -1.71 9.34 9.55
CA TYR A 184 -2.32 9.19 8.24
C TYR A 184 -1.24 9.25 7.17
N LEU A 185 -1.20 8.29 6.27
CA LEU A 185 -0.35 8.33 5.09
C LEU A 185 -1.24 8.51 3.88
N SER A 186 -0.86 9.38 2.95
CA SER A 186 -1.66 9.62 1.76
C SER A 186 -0.80 10.09 0.59
N SER A 187 -1.22 9.76 -0.64
CA SER A 187 -0.63 10.35 -1.85
C SER A 187 -1.12 11.79 -2.13
N ASP A 188 -2.02 12.30 -1.29
CA ASP A 188 -2.54 13.67 -1.32
C ASP A 188 -3.00 14.12 0.08
N ILE A 189 -2.78 15.38 0.44
CA ILE A 189 -3.30 15.98 1.68
C ILE A 189 -4.83 15.81 1.84
N TYR A 190 -5.60 15.77 0.75
CA TYR A 190 -7.05 15.53 0.81
C TYR A 190 -7.43 14.15 1.39
N GLY A 191 -6.48 13.22 1.53
CA GLY A 191 -6.74 11.95 2.21
C GLY A 191 -7.07 12.13 3.69
N PHE A 192 -6.51 13.16 4.35
CA PHE A 192 -6.62 13.36 5.79
C PHE A 192 -6.84 14.81 6.24
N SER A 193 -6.99 15.78 5.33
CA SER A 193 -7.10 17.20 5.69
C SER A 193 -8.32 17.58 6.54
N ASP A 194 -9.31 16.70 6.70
CA ASP A 194 -10.41 16.86 7.66
C ASP A 194 -10.07 16.34 9.07
N LYS A 195 -8.89 15.73 9.25
CA LYS A 195 -8.42 15.13 10.50
C LYS A 195 -7.27 15.89 11.15
N THR A 196 -6.41 16.51 10.35
CA THR A 196 -5.24 17.27 10.83
C THR A 196 -4.72 18.21 9.75
N ASP A 197 -4.11 19.31 10.18
CA ASP A 197 -3.36 20.28 9.38
C ASP A 197 -1.82 20.08 9.49
N LYS A 198 -1.37 19.19 10.38
CA LYS A 198 0.06 18.85 10.55
C LYS A 198 0.47 17.79 9.53
N ALA A 199 1.38 18.16 8.64
CA ALA A 199 1.86 17.29 7.57
C ALA A 199 3.39 17.27 7.45
N ILE A 200 3.95 16.11 7.13
CA ILE A 200 5.35 15.91 6.74
C ILE A 200 5.36 15.34 5.32
N PHE A 201 6.00 16.05 4.40
CA PHE A 201 6.20 15.60 3.02
C PHE A 201 7.49 14.80 2.92
N PHE A 202 7.42 13.61 2.34
CA PHE A 202 8.58 12.75 2.15
C PHE A 202 9.38 13.21 0.94
N ASN A 203 10.70 13.33 1.07
CA ASN A 203 11.58 13.58 -0.06
C ASN A 203 11.80 12.29 -0.88
N ASP A 204 12.35 12.44 -2.07
CA ASP A 204 12.74 11.30 -2.89
C ASP A 204 13.87 10.51 -2.24
N ASN A 205 13.78 9.19 -2.36
CA ASN A 205 14.71 8.24 -1.77
C ASN A 205 14.69 8.19 -0.24
N GLU A 206 13.65 8.71 0.40
CA GLU A 206 13.40 8.52 1.82
C GLU A 206 12.53 7.29 2.10
N PHE A 207 12.75 6.71 3.28
CA PHE A 207 11.85 5.73 3.87
C PHE A 207 11.60 6.06 5.33
N ALA A 208 10.46 5.62 5.85
CA ALA A 208 10.09 5.75 7.25
C ALA A 208 9.38 4.50 7.77
N ILE A 209 9.41 4.37 9.09
CA ILE A 209 8.60 3.40 9.82
C ILE A 209 7.65 4.22 10.68
N VAL A 210 6.37 4.18 10.36
CA VAL A 210 5.33 4.96 11.05
C VAL A 210 4.56 4.00 11.94
N GLY A 211 4.64 4.19 13.25
CA GLY A 211 4.11 3.27 14.26
C GLY A 211 4.06 3.92 15.65
N GLU A 212 3.59 3.15 16.64
CA GLU A 212 3.88 3.45 18.05
C GLU A 212 5.39 3.37 18.35
#